data_AF-A0A353FEG9-F1
#
_entry.id   AF-A0A353FEG9-F1
#
_cell.length_a   1.000
_cell.length_b   1.000
_cell.length_c   1.000
_cell.angle_alpha   90.00
_cell.angle_beta   90.00
_cell.angle_gamma   90.00
#
_symmetry.space_group_name_H-M   'P 1'
#
loop_
_entity.id
_entity.type
_entity.pdbx_description
1 polymer ?
#
loop_
_entity_poly.entity_id
_entity_poly.type
_entity_poly.pdbx_seq_one_letter_code
_entity_poly.pdbx_strand_id
1 'polypeptide(L)' 'IGSWIGMAAMTGSEITIKNVSYDNLGVIPSVFRKMGIKLERKNDDIYIPAQDHYEIENYIDGSILTIADAPWPGFT' A
#
# COMPACT_ATOMS: atom_id res chain seq x y z
N ILE A 1 -7.25 -3.96 6.34
CA ILE A 1 -6.95 -3.11 5.17
C ILE A 1 -5.70 -3.59 4.44
N GLY A 2 -4.54 -3.69 5.11
CA GLY A 2 -3.32 -4.14 4.44
C GLY A 2 -3.41 -5.50 3.73
N SER A 3 -4.16 -6.47 4.25
CA SER A 3 -4.37 -7.76 3.57
C SER A 3 -5.09 -7.63 2.22
N TRP A 4 -6.03 -6.69 2.09
CA TRP A 4 -6.73 -6.42 0.83
C TRP A 4 -5.82 -5.71 -0.16
N ILE A 5 -4.97 -4.78 0.32
CA ILE A 5 -3.95 -4.12 -0.51
C ILE A 5 -2.97 -5.16 -1.05
N GLY A 6 -2.44 -6.03 -0.18
CA GLY A 6 -1.54 -7.11 -0.60
C GLY A 6 -2.19 -8.11 -1.56
N MET A 7 -3.46 -8.46 -1.32
CA MET A 7 -4.22 -9.33 -2.24
C MET A 7 -4.32 -8.71 -3.65
N ALA A 8 -4.76 -7.46 -3.74
CA ALA A 8 -4.87 -6.75 -5.03
C ALA A 8 -3.51 -6.65 -5.73
N ALA A 9 -2.43 -6.42 -4.96
CA ALA A 9 -1.08 -6.37 -5.50
C ALA A 9 -0.63 -7.73 -6.08
N MET A 10 -0.90 -8.82 -5.36
CA MET A 10 -0.54 -10.19 -5.80
C MET A 10 -1.35 -10.65 -7.01
N THR A 11 -2.62 -10.24 -7.12
CA THR A 11 -3.51 -10.66 -8.21
C THR A 11 -3.59 -9.66 -9.35
N GLY A 12 -2.89 -8.52 -9.27
CA GLY A 12 -2.96 -7.43 -10.25
C GLY A 12 -4.38 -6.87 -10.42
N SER A 13 -5.25 -7.02 -9.42
CA SER A 13 -6.67 -6.72 -9.55
C SER A 13 -7.00 -5.28 -9.18
N GLU A 14 -7.97 -4.70 -9.88
CA GLU A 14 -8.57 -3.42 -9.49
C GLU A 14 -9.57 -3.64 -8.35
N ILE A 15 -9.41 -2.92 -7.23
CA ILE A 15 -10.36 -2.94 -6.12
C ILE A 15 -10.60 -1.56 -5.51
N THR A 16 -11.79 -1.36 -4.95
CA THR A 16 -12.08 -0.26 -4.02
C THR A 16 -12.43 -0.86 -2.65
N ILE A 17 -11.66 -0.51 -1.63
CA ILE A 17 -11.93 -0.88 -0.24
C ILE A 17 -12.66 0.30 0.41
N LYS A 18 -13.90 0.06 0.86
CA LYS A 18 -14.75 1.12 1.40
C LYS A 18 -14.62 1.30 2.92
N ASN A 19 -14.89 2.51 3.40
CA ASN A 19 -15.01 2.86 4.82
C ASN A 19 -13.79 2.38 5.63
N VAL A 20 -12.59 2.72 5.15
CA VAL A 20 -11.34 2.20 5.71
C VAL A 20 -10.88 2.96 6.95
N SER A 21 -11.56 4.05 7.31
CA SER A 21 -11.10 4.98 8.34
C SER A 21 -9.69 5.46 8.02
N TYR A 22 -9.53 6.11 6.86
CA TYR A 22 -8.22 6.32 6.24
C TYR A 22 -7.22 7.00 7.19
N ASP A 23 -7.68 8.00 7.93
CA ASP A 23 -6.85 8.78 8.85
C ASP A 23 -6.38 7.97 10.09
N ASN A 24 -7.04 6.84 10.39
CA ASN A 24 -6.65 5.92 11.46
C ASN A 24 -5.70 4.81 11.00
N LEU A 25 -5.36 4.73 9.70
CA LEU A 25 -4.48 3.69 9.15
C LEU A 25 -2.99 3.92 9.41
N GLY A 26 -2.61 5.08 9.95
CA GLY A 26 -1.22 5.42 10.24
C GLY A 26 -0.32 5.32 9.00
N VAL A 27 0.78 4.59 9.11
CA VAL A 27 1.79 4.45 8.05
C VAL A 27 1.42 3.42 6.98
N ILE A 28 0.35 2.65 7.15
CA ILE A 28 0.03 1.53 6.25
C ILE A 28 -0.07 1.97 4.78
N PRO A 29 -0.84 3.03 4.40
CA PRO A 29 -0.96 3.43 3.01
C PRO A 29 0.36 3.95 2.42
N SER A 30 1.19 4.64 3.22
CA SER A 30 2.45 5.18 2.75
C SER A 30 3.51 4.10 2.54
N VAL A 31 3.55 3.08 3.40
CA VAL A 31 4.47 1.94 3.24
C VAL A 31 4.17 1.18 1.95
N PHE A 32 2.90 0.90 1.66
CA PHE A 32 2.54 0.23 0.40
C PHE A 32 2.83 1.08 -0.84
N ARG A 33 2.69 2.41 -0.76
CA ARG A 33 3.12 3.31 -1.87
C ARG A 33 4.62 3.19 -2.13
N LYS A 34 5.43 3.17 -1.08
CA LYS A 34 6.90 3.01 -1.20
C LYS A 34 7.29 1.66 -1.79
N MET A 35 6.47 0.62 -1.59
CA MET A 35 6.63 -0.68 -2.27
C MET A 35 6.22 -0.66 -3.76
N GLY A 36 5.78 0.48 -4.29
CA GLY A 36 5.37 0.63 -5.68
C GLY A 36 3.88 0.40 -5.94
N ILE A 37 3.06 0.19 -4.91
CA ILE A 37 1.62 -0.03 -5.08
C ILE A 37 0.91 1.32 -5.22
N LYS A 38 0.32 1.59 -6.39
CA LYS A 38 -0.56 2.76 -6.58
C LYS A 38 -1.80 2.66 -5.70
N LEU A 39 -2.04 3.72 -4.94
CA LEU A 39 -3.12 3.85 -3.95
C LEU A 39 -3.72 5.24 -4.00
N GLU A 40 -4.99 5.35 -4.39
CA GLU A 40 -5.76 6.60 -4.40
C GLU A 40 -6.70 6.65 -3.21
N ARG A 41 -6.66 7.75 -2.44
CA ARG A 41 -7.67 8.02 -1.41
C ARG A 41 -8.91 8.61 -2.10
N LYS A 42 -10.07 8.00 -1.90
CA LYS A 42 -11.37 8.52 -2.34
C LYS A 42 -12.25 8.72 -1.11
N ASN A 43 -12.23 9.92 -0.52
CA ASN A 43 -12.86 10.20 0.78
C ASN A 43 -12.32 9.28 1.89
N ASP A 44 -13.15 8.40 2.43
CA ASP A 44 -12.79 7.39 3.41
C ASP A 44 -12.53 5.99 2.80
N ASP A 45 -12.45 5.92 1.46
CA ASP A 45 -12.17 4.70 0.72
C ASP A 45 -10.73 4.71 0.18
N ILE A 46 -10.22 3.51 -0.14
CA ILE A 46 -8.98 3.31 -0.88
C ILE A 46 -9.30 2.64 -2.21
N TYR A 47 -8.88 3.27 -3.30
CA TYR A 47 -8.91 2.69 -4.63
C TYR A 47 -7.50 2.23 -5.03
N ILE A 48 -7.43 0.98 -5.50
CA ILE A 48 -6.22 0.34 -6.01
C ILE A 48 -6.50 0.01 -7.48
N PRO A 49 -5.86 0.70 -8.44
CA PRO A 49 -5.99 0.34 -9.84
C PRO A 49 -5.24 -0.98 -10.12
N ALA A 50 -5.66 -1.67 -11.18
CA ALA A 50 -4.90 -2.80 -11.72
C ALA A 50 -3.51 -2.32 -12.18
N GLN A 51 -2.49 -3.12 -11.90
CA GLN A 51 -1.09 -2.81 -12.19
C GLN A 51 -0.36 -4.08 -12.62
N ASP A 52 0.32 -4.02 -13.77
CA ASP A 52 1.12 -5.15 -14.27
C ASP A 52 2.51 -5.21 -13.62
N HIS A 53 3.03 -4.06 -13.19
CA HIS A 53 4.36 -3.92 -12.62
C HIS A 53 4.34 -3.02 -11.39
N TYR A 54 5.17 -3.39 -10.40
CA TYR A 54 5.41 -2.64 -9.17
C TYR A 54 6.90 -2.28 -9.11
N GLU A 55 7.19 -1.01 -8.88
CA GLU A 55 8.56 -0.52 -8.72
C GLU A 55 8.71 0.15 -7.36
N ILE A 56 9.66 -0.33 -6.56
CA ILE A 56 9.96 0.25 -5.25
C ILE A 56 10.52 1.67 -5.47
N GLU A 57 10.00 2.64 -4.73
CA GLU A 57 10.54 4.00 -4.76
C GLU A 57 11.97 3.99 -4.19
N ASN A 58 12.95 4.31 -5.02
CA ASN A 58 14.33 4.51 -4.59
C ASN A 58 14.44 5.89 -3.92
N TYR A 59 14.99 5.94 -2.71
CA TYR A 59 15.37 7.21 -2.10
C TYR A 59 16.52 7.83 -2.89
N ILE A 60 16.53 9.16 -2.99
CA ILE A 60 17.52 9.94 -3.76
C ILE A 60 18.96 9.66 -3.28
N ASP A 61 19.13 9.23 -2.04
CA ASP A 61 20.41 8.88 -1.43
C ASP A 61 20.87 7.43 -1.68
N GLY A 62 20.10 6.63 -2.43
CA GLY A 62 20.40 5.23 -2.72
C GLY A 62 20.14 4.29 -1.53
N SER A 63 19.50 4.76 -0.46
CA SER A 63 19.07 3.89 0.63
C SER A 63 17.94 2.97 0.16
N ILE A 64 18.03 1.70 0.59
CA ILE A 64 17.00 0.70 0.33
C ILE A 64 15.89 0.90 1.37
N LEU A 65 14.64 0.87 0.92
CA LEU A 65 13.47 0.86 1.79
C LEU A 65 13.58 -0.28 2.80
N THR A 66 13.89 0.06 4.04
CA THR A 66 13.91 -0.89 5.15
C THR A 66 12.54 -0.88 5.80
N ILE A 67 11.85 -2.01 5.76
CA ILE A 67 10.54 -2.20 6.38
C ILE A 67 10.76 -3.19 7.52
N ALA A 68 10.55 -2.71 8.74
CA ALA A 68 10.65 -3.54 9.93
C ALA A 68 9.45 -4.48 10.03
N ASP A 69 9.67 -5.65 10.62
CA ASP A 69 8.66 -6.68 10.74
C ASP A 69 7.63 -6.34 11.83
N ALA A 70 6.38 -6.65 11.51
CA ALA A 70 5.30 -6.88 12.44
C ALA A 70 4.39 -7.98 11.85
N PRO A 71 3.54 -8.65 12.63
CA PRO A 71 2.61 -9.64 12.08
C PRO A 71 1.81 -9.05 10.91
N TRP A 72 1.80 -9.75 9.77
CA TRP A 72 1.14 -9.27 8.57
C TRP A 72 -0.33 -8.88 8.84
N PRO A 73 -0.83 -7.74 8.33
CA PRO A 73 -0.17 -6.75 7.46
C PRO A 73 0.37 -5.52 8.21
N GLY A 74 0.82 -5.70 9.46
CA GLY A 74 1.34 -4.63 10.29
C GLY A 74 2.69 -4.11 9.78
N PHE A 75 2.87 -2.80 9.90
CA PHE A 75 4.16 -2.12 9.75
C PHE A 75 4.38 -1.26 11.00
N THR A 76 5.61 -1.24 11.49
CA THR A 76 6.04 -0.39 12.62
C THR A 76 6.81 0.84 12.14
#